data_AF-A0A7D5RU54-F1
#
_entry.id   AF-A0A7D5RU54-F1
#
_cell.length_a   1.000
_cell.length_b   1.000
_cell.length_c   1.000
_cell.angle_alpha   90.00
_cell.angle_beta   90.00
_cell.angle_gamma   90.00
#
_symmetry.space_group_name_H-M   'P 1'
#
loop_
_entity.id
_entity.type
_entity.pdbx_description
1 polymer ?
#
loop_
_entity_poly.entity_id
_entity_poly.type
_entity_poly.pdbx_seq_one_letter_code
_entity_poly.pdbx_strand_id
1 'polypeptide(L)'
;MMYERFIKLIIESKIDSIALLSKAIRAICATVLNDEISLYNLELCLVEAVANVINHAYHRKPGNFVEVAVTIDDKHVLFQIFDTGRQSDFIQW
;
A
#
# COMPACT_ATOMS: atom_id res chain seq x y z
N MET A 1 -25.77 -3.71 9.60
CA MET A 1 -25.10 -4.26 8.39
C MET A 1 -23.82 -3.47 8.25
N MET A 2 -22.67 -4.14 8.36
CA MET A 2 -21.35 -3.48 8.34
C MET A 2 -21.00 -3.20 6.87
N TYR A 3 -20.68 -1.96 6.51
CA TYR A 3 -20.35 -1.60 5.12
C TYR A 3 -18.84 -1.62 4.93
N GLU A 4 -18.36 -2.64 4.21
CA GLU A 4 -16.97 -2.72 3.78
C GLU A 4 -16.72 -1.68 2.68
N ARG A 5 -15.66 -0.88 2.84
CA ARG A 5 -15.22 0.08 1.82
C ARG A 5 -13.95 -0.43 1.16
N PHE A 6 -13.92 -0.35 -0.17
CA PHE A 6 -12.81 -0.84 -0.98
C PHE A 6 -12.30 0.23 -1.94
N ILE A 7 -10.98 0.45 -1.97
CA ILE A 7 -10.30 1.39 -2.86
C ILE A 7 -9.05 0.73 -3.44
N LYS A 8 -8.76 0.97 -4.72
CA LYS A 8 -7.49 0.62 -5.36
C LYS A 8 -6.71 1.86 -5.77
N LEU A 9 -5.43 1.88 -5.47
CA LEU A 9 -4.48 2.89 -5.91
C LEU A 9 -3.39 2.21 -6.75
N ILE A 10 -3.07 2.78 -7.90
CA ILE A 10 -2.02 2.27 -8.79
C ILE A 10 -0.97 3.37 -8.93
N ILE A 11 0.29 3.01 -8.67
CA ILE A 11 1.43 3.90 -8.85
C ILE A 11 2.46 3.28 -9.79
N GLU A 12 3.22 4.12 -10.49
CA GLU A 12 4.42 3.67 -11.17
C GLU A 12 5.46 3.20 -10.13
N SER A 13 6.29 2.22 -10.48
CA SER A 13 7.35 1.68 -9.62
C SER A 13 8.54 2.66 -9.46
N LYS A 14 8.27 3.87 -8.96
CA LYS A 14 9.24 4.94 -8.68
C LYS A 14 9.15 5.37 -7.23
N ILE A 15 10.30 5.68 -6.63
CA ILE A 15 10.39 6.10 -5.21
C ILE A 15 9.53 7.34 -4.94
N ASP A 16 9.54 8.32 -5.85
CA ASP A 16 8.74 9.55 -5.68
C ASP A 16 7.23 9.28 -5.66
N SER A 17 6.77 8.21 -6.34
CA SER A 17 5.37 7.81 -6.33
C SER A 17 4.94 7.18 -4.99
N ILE A 18 5.89 6.63 -4.20
CA ILE A 18 5.62 6.10 -2.86
C ILE A 18 5.13 7.23 -1.94
N ALA A 19 5.72 8.42 -2.03
CA ALA A 19 5.34 9.56 -1.19
C ALA A 19 3.91 10.07 -1.48
N LEU A 20 3.43 9.93 -2.73
CA LEU A 20 2.05 10.26 -3.08
C LEU A 20 1.08 9.20 -2.56
N LEU A 21 1.45 7.93 -2.71
CA LEU A 21 0.68 6.80 -2.17
C LEU A 21 0.54 6.89 -0.65
N SER A 22 1.62 7.18 0.08
CA SER A 22 1.61 7.25 1.54
C SER A 22 0.62 8.31 2.05
N LYS A 23 0.65 9.50 1.44
CA LYS A 23 -0.28 10.60 1.76
C LYS A 23 -1.74 10.24 1.48
N ALA A 24 -2.01 9.60 0.34
CA ALA A 24 -3.36 9.17 -0.02
C ALA A 24 -3.89 8.13 0.97
N ILE A 25 -3.09 7.12 1.29
CA ILE A 25 -3.46 6.07 2.25
C ILE A 25 -3.65 6.64 3.65
N ARG A 26 -2.75 7.51 4.11
CA ARG A 26 -2.89 8.19 5.40
C ARG A 26 -4.23 8.92 5.49
N ALA A 27 -4.60 9.68 4.46
CA ALA A 27 -5.88 10.40 4.42
C ALA A 27 -7.09 9.46 4.42
N ILE A 28 -7.02 8.33 3.70
CA ILE A 28 -8.06 7.30 3.69
C ILE A 28 -8.20 6.65 5.08
N CYS A 29 -7.10 6.27 5.70
CA CYS A 29 -7.09 5.60 7.00
C CYS A 29 -7.49 6.54 8.15
N ALA A 30 -7.21 7.84 8.05
CA ALA A 30 -7.66 8.83 9.03
C ALA A 30 -9.19 8.99 9.09
N THR A 31 -9.94 8.40 8.15
CA THR A 31 -11.42 8.33 8.24
C THR A 31 -11.93 7.31 9.24
N VAL A 32 -11.06 6.42 9.73
CA VAL A 32 -11.39 5.34 10.68
C VAL A 32 -10.45 5.25 11.88
N LEU A 33 -9.17 5.57 11.70
CA LEU A 33 -8.18 5.63 12.77
C LEU A 33 -8.06 7.06 13.27
N ASN A 34 -8.22 7.24 14.58
CA ASN A 34 -8.16 8.55 15.22
C ASN A 34 -6.84 8.77 15.99
N ASP A 35 -5.95 7.78 15.99
CA ASP A 35 -4.70 7.84 16.73
C ASP A 35 -3.50 8.02 15.79
N GLU A 36 -2.72 9.05 16.07
CA GLU A 36 -1.58 9.47 15.24
C GLU A 36 -0.46 8.43 15.19
N ILE A 37 -0.30 7.65 16.27
CA ILE A 37 0.72 6.61 16.36
C ILE A 37 0.40 5.44 15.41
N SER A 38 -0.84 4.94 15.39
CA SER A 38 -1.23 3.88 14.46
C SER A 38 -1.25 4.37 13.02
N LEU A 39 -1.68 5.61 12.76
CA LEU A 39 -1.58 6.20 11.42
C LEU A 39 -0.14 6.27 10.93
N TYR A 40 0.80 6.70 11.79
CA TYR A 40 2.22 6.72 11.47
C TYR A 40 2.79 5.31 11.22
N ASN A 41 2.50 4.35 12.10
CA ASN A 41 3.00 2.97 11.96
C ASN A 41 2.45 2.30 10.69
N LEU A 42 1.18 2.53 10.39
CA LEU A 42 0.52 2.03 9.19
C LEU A 42 1.15 2.62 7.93
N GLU A 43 1.39 3.94 7.93
CA GLU A 43 2.07 4.62 6.83
C GLU A 43 3.48 4.05 6.62
N LEU A 44 4.23 3.85 7.71
CA LEU A 44 5.57 3.28 7.66
C LEU A 44 5.57 1.86 7.10
N CYS A 45 4.71 0.97 7.61
CA CYS A 45 4.60 -0.41 7.12
C CYS A 45 4.25 -0.47 5.63
N LEU A 46 3.33 0.37 5.16
CA LEU A 46 3.00 0.45 3.73
C LEU A 46 4.20 0.91 2.91
N VAL A 47 4.86 1.99 3.33
CA VAL A 47 6.02 2.56 2.62
C VAL A 47 7.12 1.51 2.50
N GLU A 48 7.42 0.79 3.57
CA GLU A 48 8.43 -0.27 3.57
C GLU A 48 8.02 -1.43 2.65
N ALA A 49 6.78 -1.89 2.71
CA ALA A 49 6.31 -2.99 1.87
C ALA A 49 6.34 -2.63 0.38
N VAL A 50 5.90 -1.42 0.00
CA VAL A 50 5.95 -0.93 -1.39
C VAL A 50 7.39 -0.68 -1.84
N ALA A 51 8.24 -0.11 -0.98
CA ALA A 51 9.65 0.08 -1.28
C ALA A 51 10.37 -1.26 -1.49
N ASN A 52 10.02 -2.29 -0.72
CA ASN A 52 10.54 -3.64 -0.90
C ASN A 52 10.14 -4.20 -2.26
N VAL A 53 8.86 -4.09 -2.65
CA VAL A 53 8.41 -4.49 -3.98
C VAL A 53 9.18 -3.76 -5.09
N ILE A 54 9.31 -2.44 -5.01
CA ILE A 54 9.98 -1.64 -6.05
C ILE A 54 11.48 -1.98 -6.16
N ASN A 55 12.15 -2.18 -5.04
CA ASN A 55 13.58 -2.50 -5.02
C ASN A 55 13.84 -3.94 -5.47
N HIS A 56 13.05 -4.91 -5.00
CA HIS A 56 13.30 -6.34 -5.22
C HIS A 56 12.66 -6.87 -6.51
N ALA A 57 11.41 -6.55 -6.81
CA ALA A 57 10.70 -7.11 -7.97
C ALA A 57 11.10 -6.42 -9.29
N TYR A 58 11.36 -5.12 -9.25
CA TYR A 58 11.58 -4.33 -10.47
C TYR A 58 13.01 -3.88 -10.69
N HIS A 59 13.92 -4.11 -9.74
CA HIS A 59 15.29 -3.60 -9.78
C HIS A 59 15.36 -2.10 -10.14
N ARG A 60 14.35 -1.31 -9.71
CA ARG A 60 14.18 0.11 -10.04
C ARG A 60 14.02 0.43 -11.54
N LYS A 61 13.64 -0.54 -12.38
CA LYS A 61 13.32 -0.30 -13.78
C LYS A 61 11.94 0.38 -13.91
N PRO A 62 11.83 1.52 -14.61
CA PRO A 62 10.56 2.18 -14.86
C PRO A 62 9.67 1.37 -15.81
N GLY A 63 8.38 1.71 -15.87
CA GLY A 63 7.41 1.04 -16.74
C GLY A 63 6.67 -0.15 -16.11
N ASN A 64 6.90 -0.42 -14.81
CA ASN A 64 6.09 -1.34 -14.03
C ASN A 64 5.18 -0.58 -13.06
N PHE A 65 4.13 -1.24 -12.59
CA PHE A 65 3.15 -0.63 -11.69
C PHE A 65 3.00 -1.45 -10.40
N VAL A 66 2.75 -0.75 -9.30
CA VAL A 66 2.36 -1.35 -8.02
C VAL A 66 0.90 -0.99 -7.78
N GLU A 67 0.08 -2.01 -7.54
CA GLU A 67 -1.31 -1.83 -7.11
C GLU A 67 -1.37 -2.02 -5.59
N VAL A 68 -2.03 -1.10 -4.90
CA VAL A 68 -2.38 -1.22 -3.48
C VAL A 68 -3.89 -1.19 -3.36
N ALA A 69 -4.46 -2.30 -2.91
CA ALA A 69 -5.86 -2.39 -2.55
C ALA A 69 -6.03 -2.19 -1.04
N VAL A 70 -7.01 -1.39 -0.67
CA VAL A 70 -7.34 -1.06 0.72
C VAL A 70 -8.76 -1.49 0.97
N THR A 71 -8.93 -2.31 2.00
CA THR A 71 -10.23 -2.69 2.54
C THR A 71 -10.36 -2.14 3.95
N ILE A 72 -11.45 -1.44 4.22
CA ILE A 72 -11.72 -0.82 5.51
C ILE A 72 -13.08 -1.25 6.02
N ASP A 73 -13.10 -1.77 7.24
CA ASP A 73 -14.30 -1.96 8.05
C ASP A 73 -14.21 -1.16 9.37
N ASP A 74 -15.17 -1.37 10.26
CA ASP A 74 -15.27 -0.62 11.54
C ASP A 74 -14.14 -0.95 12.53
N LYS A 75 -13.33 -1.97 12.27
CA LYS A 75 -12.32 -2.54 13.19
C LYS A 75 -10.95 -2.72 12.56
N HIS A 76 -10.86 -2.82 11.24
CA HIS A 76 -9.67 -3.23 10.54
C HIS A 76 -9.43 -2.41 9.28
N VAL A 77 -8.15 -2.23 8.99
CA VAL A 77 -7.64 -1.81 7.70
C VAL A 77 -6.78 -2.94 7.17
N LEU A 78 -7.11 -3.42 5.96
CA LEU A 78 -6.34 -4.45 5.27
C LEU A 78 -5.71 -3.83 4.01
N PHE A 79 -4.41 -4.03 3.86
CA PHE A 79 -3.67 -3.70 2.64
C PHE A 79 -3.32 -4.95 1.88
N GLN A 80 -3.50 -4.91 0.56
CA GLN A 80 -2.98 -5.91 -0.37
C GLN A 80 -2.13 -5.18 -1.40
N ILE A 81 -0.88 -5.62 -1.55
CA ILE A 81 0.08 -5.02 -2.46
C ILE A 81 0.35 -6.03 -3.56
N PHE A 82 0.09 -5.64 -4.80
CA PHE A 82 0.30 -6.47 -5.98
C PHE A 82 1.36 -5.83 -6.86
N ASP A 83 2.34 -6.63 -7.25
CA ASP A 83 3.27 -6.28 -8.31
C ASP A 83 2.87 -6.97 -9.62
N THR A 84 3.05 -6.26 -10.72
CA THR A 84 2.89 -6.72 -12.10
C THR A 84 4.10 -7.48 -12.64
N GLY A 85 5.10 -7.79 -11.80
CA GLY A 85 6.13 -8.77 -12.15
C GLY A 85 5.45 -10.09 -12.54
N ARG A 86 6.00 -10.80 -13.54
CA ARG A 86 5.49 -12.13 -13.90
C ARG A 86 5.28 -12.96 -12.63
N GLN A 87 4.16 -13.68 -12.57
CA GLN A 87 3.83 -14.67 -11.53
C GLN A 87 5.06 -15.36 -10.90
N SER A 88 4.96 -15.61 -9.59
CA SER A 88 5.93 -16.20 -8.63
C SER A 88 6.86 -15.13 -8.04
N ASP A 89 6.74 -14.71 -6.77
CA ASP A 89 6.82 -15.55 -5.58
C ASP A 89 6.00 -14.99 -4.40
N PHE A 90 5.38 -15.88 -3.63
CA PHE A 90 4.97 -15.58 -2.26
C PHE A 90 6.22 -15.17 -1.47
N ILE A 91 6.33 -13.90 -1.08
CA ILE A 91 7.33 -13.47 -0.10
C ILE A 91 6.92 -14.10 1.24
N GLN A 92 7.66 -15.13 1.68
CA GLN A 92 7.64 -15.60 3.06
C GLN A 92 8.53 -14.68 3.91
N TRP A 93 7.99 -14.27 5.05
CA TRP A 93 8.65 -13.49 6.09
C TRP A 93 9.83 -14.21 6.73
#